data_AF-A0A4S0KA84-F1
#
_entry.id   AF-A0A4S0KA84-F1
#
_cell.length_a   1.000
_cell.length_b   1.000
_cell.length_c   1.000
_cell.angle_alpha   90.00
_cell.angle_beta   90.00
_cell.angle_gamma   90.00
#
_symmetry.space_group_name_H-M   'P 1'
#
loop_
_entity.id
_entity.type
_entity.pdbx_description
1 polymer ?
#
loop_
_entity_poly.entity_id
_entity_poly.type
_entity_poly.pdbx_seq_one_letter_code
_entity_poly.pdbx_strand_id
1 'polypeptide(L)'
;MGSPARRPLWRSLLRARFPISLALLGTVSLAYVATDTRHLLPSVHYPGTSSTRSEARRVGCDIKGNINDRGERIYHVPGQEYYSATRINPARGERWFCSEWEAWWAGWRKAKV
;
A
#
# COMPACT_ATOMS: atom_id res chain seq x y z
N MET A 1 -4.73 49.30 -57.46
CA MET A 1 -4.06 49.31 -56.15
C MET A 1 -4.72 48.30 -55.21
N GLY A 2 -4.02 47.26 -54.78
CA GLY A 2 -4.50 46.32 -53.75
C GLY A 2 -3.57 46.38 -52.54
N SER A 3 -4.10 46.78 -51.38
CA SER A 3 -3.34 46.95 -50.14
C SER A 3 -2.84 45.60 -49.58
N PRO A 4 -1.65 45.54 -48.94
CA PRO A 4 -1.15 44.30 -48.36
C PRO A 4 -1.89 43.96 -47.05
N ALA A 5 -2.39 42.73 -46.93
CA ALA A 5 -3.02 42.21 -45.72
C ALA A 5 -1.98 42.04 -44.60
N ARG A 6 -2.15 42.76 -43.47
CA ARG A 6 -1.30 42.59 -42.28
C ARG A 6 -1.68 41.31 -41.54
N ARG A 7 -0.73 40.41 -41.35
CA ARG A 7 -0.91 39.17 -40.59
C ARG A 7 -1.11 39.49 -39.10
N PRO A 8 -2.07 38.86 -38.41
CA PRO A 8 -2.42 39.26 -37.06
C PRO A 8 -1.43 38.72 -36.00
N LEU A 9 -0.95 39.61 -35.14
CA LEU A 9 0.12 39.40 -34.15
C LEU A 9 -0.16 38.28 -33.12
N TRP A 10 -1.43 37.97 -32.84
CA TRP A 10 -1.81 36.93 -31.86
C TRP A 10 -1.36 35.52 -32.26
N ARG A 11 -1.20 35.24 -33.57
CA ARG A 11 -0.65 33.97 -34.06
C ARG A 11 0.83 33.78 -33.69
N SER A 12 1.56 34.87 -33.47
CA SER A 12 2.97 34.84 -33.00
C SER A 12 3.07 34.51 -31.51
N LEU A 13 2.18 35.09 -30.70
CA LEU A 13 2.14 34.87 -29.25
C LEU A 13 1.72 33.44 -28.88
N LEU A 14 0.80 32.83 -29.62
CA LEU A 14 0.45 31.42 -29.47
C LEU A 14 1.61 30.51 -29.88
N ARG A 15 2.29 30.81 -31.01
CA ARG A 15 3.46 30.06 -31.48
C ARG A 15 4.62 30.06 -30.49
N ALA A 16 4.79 31.11 -29.70
CA ALA A 16 5.84 31.20 -28.69
C ALA A 16 5.44 30.54 -27.34
N ARG A 17 4.15 30.43 -27.03
CA ARG A 17 3.68 29.85 -25.75
C ARG A 17 3.61 28.33 -25.76
N PHE A 18 3.24 27.71 -26.87
CA PHE A 18 3.24 26.25 -27.01
C PHE A 18 4.61 25.58 -26.73
N PRO A 19 5.74 26.05 -27.28
CA PRO A 19 7.03 25.42 -27.00
C PRO A 19 7.47 25.60 -25.54
N ILE A 20 7.10 26.71 -24.90
CA ILE A 20 7.39 26.95 -23.47
C ILE A 20 6.59 25.97 -22.60
N SER A 21 5.30 25.77 -22.89
CA SER A 21 4.47 24.80 -22.16
C SER A 21 4.95 23.36 -22.33
N LEU A 22 5.34 22.96 -23.55
CA LEU A 22 5.90 21.64 -23.81
C LEU A 22 7.24 21.43 -23.09
N ALA A 23 8.11 22.45 -23.07
CA ALA A 23 9.37 22.39 -22.35
C ALA A 23 9.15 22.21 -20.84
N LEU A 24 8.23 22.97 -20.23
CA LEU A 24 7.91 22.85 -18.80
C LEU A 24 7.30 21.48 -18.45
N LEU A 25 6.40 20.95 -19.29
CA LEU A 25 5.84 19.62 -19.06
C LEU A 25 6.90 18.52 -19.21
N GLY A 26 7.82 18.67 -20.16
CA GLY A 26 8.93 17.75 -20.36
C GLY A 26 9.91 17.76 -19.19
N THR A 27 10.29 18.94 -18.68
CA THR A 27 11.22 19.04 -17.53
C THR A 27 10.61 18.48 -16.26
N VAL A 28 9.32 18.73 -15.99
CA VAL A 28 8.61 18.17 -14.83
C VAL A 28 8.49 16.65 -14.93
N SER A 29 8.17 16.11 -16.11
CA SER A 29 8.06 14.66 -16.32
C SER A 29 9.41 13.96 -16.16
N LEU A 30 10.49 14.53 -16.72
CA LEU A 30 11.84 13.99 -16.58
C LEU A 30 12.31 14.06 -15.12
N ALA A 31 12.04 15.18 -14.44
CA ALA A 31 12.33 15.31 -13.02
C ALA A 31 11.57 14.26 -12.20
N TYR A 32 10.27 14.09 -12.43
CA TYR A 32 9.46 13.08 -11.73
C TYR A 32 10.00 11.67 -11.89
N VAL A 33 10.40 11.28 -13.11
CA VAL A 33 11.00 9.95 -13.35
C VAL A 33 12.40 9.84 -12.73
N ALA A 34 13.21 10.91 -12.81
CA ALA A 34 14.56 10.91 -12.25
C ALA A 34 14.58 10.96 -10.71
N THR A 35 13.57 11.59 -10.10
CA THR A 35 13.37 11.69 -8.65
C THR A 35 12.42 10.63 -8.13
N ASP A 36 12.00 9.64 -8.94
CA ASP A 36 11.40 8.41 -8.43
C ASP A 36 12.52 7.64 -7.73
N THR A 37 12.93 8.19 -6.59
CA THR A 37 13.65 7.49 -5.56
C THR A 37 12.80 6.28 -5.28
N ARG A 38 13.25 5.12 -5.78
CA ARG A 38 12.77 3.82 -5.37
C ARG A 38 12.74 3.86 -3.85
N HIS A 39 11.58 4.15 -3.28
CA HIS A 39 11.35 4.01 -1.87
C HIS A 39 11.68 2.55 -1.63
N LEU A 40 12.80 2.30 -0.96
CA LEU A 40 13.14 0.98 -0.48
C LEU A 40 11.97 0.59 0.41
N LEU A 41 11.01 -0.13 -0.18
CA LEU A 41 9.88 -0.66 0.53
C LEU A 41 10.49 -1.43 1.70
N PRO A 42 9.95 -1.29 2.91
CA PRO A 42 10.43 -2.08 4.02
C PRO A 42 10.37 -3.55 3.60
N SER A 43 11.52 -4.23 3.65
CA SER A 43 11.61 -5.66 3.39
C SER A 43 10.76 -6.38 4.43
N VAL A 44 9.49 -6.62 4.12
CA VAL A 44 8.66 -7.56 4.87
C VAL A 44 9.34 -8.91 4.68
N HIS A 45 9.94 -9.44 5.75
CA HIS A 45 10.46 -10.80 5.75
C HIS A 45 9.30 -11.73 5.39
N TYR A 46 9.24 -12.19 4.14
CA TYR A 46 8.44 -13.35 3.78
C TYR A 46 9.17 -14.56 4.34
N PRO A 47 8.58 -15.33 5.29
CA PRO A 47 9.15 -16.61 5.70
C PRO A 47 8.91 -17.63 4.58
N GLY A 48 9.57 -17.44 3.45
CA GLY A 48 9.75 -18.44 2.43
C GLY A 48 11.04 -19.19 2.75
N THR A 49 10.93 -20.19 3.62
CA THR A 49 11.74 -21.42 3.75
C THR A 49 11.87 -21.78 5.24
N SER A 50 10.82 -22.40 5.77
CA SER A 50 10.97 -23.42 6.81
C SER A 50 9.77 -24.35 6.69
N SER A 51 9.94 -25.33 5.82
CA SER A 51 9.13 -26.53 5.79
C SER A 51 9.43 -27.34 7.04
N THR A 52 8.72 -27.09 8.13
CA THR A 52 8.39 -28.13 9.10
C THR A 52 6.93 -27.96 9.51
N ARG A 53 6.11 -28.92 9.06
CA ARG A 53 4.83 -29.23 9.67
C ARG A 53 5.08 -29.52 11.15
N SER A 54 4.86 -28.55 12.01
CA SER A 54 4.48 -28.83 13.39
C SER A 54 3.57 -27.70 13.85
N GLU A 55 2.41 -28.08 14.36
CA GLU A 55 1.46 -27.27 15.12
C GLU A 55 2.08 -26.72 16.43
N ALA A 56 3.40 -26.55 16.51
CA ALA A 56 4.07 -25.86 17.58
C ALA A 56 4.09 -24.38 17.19
N ARG A 57 3.15 -23.62 17.76
CA ARG A 57 3.14 -22.15 17.89
C ARG A 57 4.47 -21.54 17.43
N ARG A 58 4.52 -21.02 16.19
CA ARG A 58 5.76 -20.41 15.68
C ARG A 58 6.21 -19.38 16.71
N VAL A 59 7.42 -19.55 17.23
CA VAL A 59 8.01 -18.62 18.20
C VAL A 59 8.00 -17.23 17.55
N GLY A 60 7.29 -16.27 18.16
CA GLY A 60 7.11 -14.92 17.62
C GLY A 60 5.84 -14.66 16.81
N CYS A 61 4.96 -15.66 16.61
CA CYS A 61 3.65 -15.47 15.96
C CYS A 61 2.51 -15.62 16.95
N ASP A 62 2.47 -14.69 17.90
CA ASP A 62 1.54 -14.72 19.02
C ASP A 62 0.25 -13.94 18.77
N ILE A 63 0.04 -13.32 17.62
CA ILE A 63 -1.19 -12.55 17.36
C ILE A 63 -2.26 -13.48 16.82
N LYS A 64 -3.38 -13.58 17.52
CA LYS A 64 -4.48 -14.49 17.20
C LYS A 64 -5.53 -13.78 16.35
N GLY A 65 -5.75 -14.20 15.11
CA GLY A 65 -6.83 -13.70 14.26
C GLY A 65 -8.00 -14.68 14.16
N ASN A 66 -9.14 -14.36 14.80
CA ASN A 66 -10.41 -15.10 14.66
C ASN A 66 -11.50 -14.37 13.85
N ILE A 67 -12.46 -15.13 13.32
CA ILE A 67 -13.58 -14.63 12.53
C ILE A 67 -14.86 -14.87 13.32
N ASN A 68 -15.55 -13.79 13.73
CA ASN A 68 -16.79 -13.93 14.47
C ASN A 68 -17.94 -14.43 13.58
N ASP A 69 -19.09 -14.69 14.20
CA ASP A 69 -20.27 -15.22 13.47
C ASP A 69 -20.89 -14.22 12.50
N ARG A 70 -20.52 -12.94 12.58
CA ARG A 70 -20.88 -11.89 11.60
C ARG A 70 -19.86 -11.77 10.46
N GLY A 71 -18.82 -12.59 10.45
CA GLY A 71 -17.74 -12.57 9.45
C GLY A 71 -16.68 -11.48 9.68
N GLU A 72 -16.68 -10.82 10.84
CA GLU A 72 -15.66 -9.83 11.16
C GLU A 72 -14.33 -10.49 11.49
N ARG A 73 -13.26 -9.99 10.87
CA ARG A 73 -11.87 -10.42 11.10
C ARG A 73 -11.25 -9.62 12.23
N ILE A 74 -11.01 -10.27 13.36
CA ILE A 74 -10.54 -9.61 14.59
C ILE A 74 -9.21 -10.22 15.00
N TYR A 75 -8.20 -9.39 15.25
CA TYR A 75 -6.94 -9.86 15.80
C TYR A 75 -6.79 -9.47 17.28
N HIS A 76 -6.18 -10.37 18.04
CA HIS A 76 -5.90 -10.24 19.47
C HIS A 76 -4.39 -10.32 19.72
N VAL A 77 -3.87 -9.38 20.51
CA VAL A 77 -2.46 -9.35 20.95
C VAL A 77 -2.33 -9.90 22.37
N PRO A 78 -1.16 -10.47 22.74
CA PRO A 78 -0.90 -10.90 24.11
C PRO A 78 -1.18 -9.77 25.12
N GLY A 79 -1.85 -10.09 26.22
CA GLY A 79 -2.22 -9.13 27.27
C GLY A 79 -3.63 -8.53 27.15
N GLN A 80 -4.35 -8.76 26.05
CA GLN A 80 -5.77 -8.41 25.96
C GLN A 80 -6.65 -9.37 26.74
N GLU A 81 -7.82 -8.90 27.18
CA GLU A 81 -8.77 -9.65 28.02
C GLU A 81 -9.17 -10.97 27.37
N TYR A 82 -9.53 -10.92 26.09
CA TYR A 82 -10.01 -12.08 25.34
C TYR A 82 -8.90 -12.88 24.67
N TYR A 83 -7.63 -12.49 24.81
CA TYR A 83 -6.53 -13.17 24.14
C TYR A 83 -6.47 -14.66 24.47
N SER A 84 -6.60 -15.01 25.75
CA SER A 84 -6.54 -16.39 26.23
C SER A 84 -7.76 -17.21 25.81
N ALA A 85 -8.93 -16.56 25.73
CA ALA A 85 -10.18 -17.19 25.33
C ALA A 85 -10.26 -17.45 23.83
N THR A 86 -9.66 -16.58 23.01
CA THR A 86 -9.66 -16.74 21.55
C THR A 86 -8.91 -17.99 21.13
N ARG A 87 -9.62 -18.91 20.48
CA ARG A 87 -9.09 -20.10 19.81
C ARG A 87 -9.16 -19.88 18.31
N ILE A 88 -8.11 -20.30 17.61
CA ILE A 88 -8.01 -20.16 16.16
C ILE A 88 -8.45 -21.48 15.51
N ASN A 89 -9.34 -21.37 14.54
CA ASN A 89 -9.81 -22.44 13.70
C ASN A 89 -9.37 -22.19 12.24
N PRO A 90 -8.27 -22.81 11.79
CA PRO A 90 -7.78 -22.67 10.41
C PRO A 90 -8.82 -23.04 9.33
N ALA A 91 -9.76 -23.94 9.62
CA ALA A 91 -10.80 -24.34 8.67
C ALA A 91 -11.80 -23.20 8.39
N ARG A 92 -11.96 -22.24 9.31
CA ARG A 92 -12.76 -21.02 9.09
C ARG A 92 -11.97 -19.90 8.40
N GLY A 93 -10.69 -20.12 8.08
CA GLY A 93 -9.79 -19.07 7.58
C GLY A 93 -9.19 -18.20 8.69
N GLU A 94 -9.33 -18.60 9.95
CA GLU A 94 -8.67 -17.97 11.09
C GLU A 94 -7.18 -18.34 11.11
N ARG A 95 -6.32 -17.45 11.60
CA ARG A 95 -4.88 -17.68 11.57
C ARG A 95 -4.11 -16.87 12.61
N TRP A 96 -2.88 -17.28 12.85
CA TRP A 96 -1.92 -16.49 13.62
C TRP A 96 -1.14 -15.53 12.72
N PHE A 97 -0.78 -14.39 13.29
CA PHE A 97 0.06 -13.36 12.70
C PHE A 97 1.32 -13.18 13.56
N CYS A 98 2.39 -12.72 12.93
CA CYS A 98 3.65 -12.44 13.60
C CYS A 98 3.84 -10.94 13.91
N SER A 99 2.98 -10.07 13.37
CA SER A 99 2.94 -8.65 13.73
C SER A 99 1.53 -8.07 13.58
N GLU A 100 1.22 -7.00 14.34
CA GLU A 100 -0.06 -6.29 14.23
C GLU A 100 -0.24 -5.69 12.83
N TRP A 101 0.88 -5.29 12.22
CA TRP A 101 0.93 -4.78 10.86
C TRP A 101 0.50 -5.83 9.84
N GLU A 102 0.97 -7.06 9.95
CA GLU A 102 0.57 -8.17 9.08
C GLU A 102 -0.94 -8.44 9.18
N ALA A 103 -1.50 -8.42 10.39
CA ALA A 103 -2.93 -8.58 10.62
C ALA A 103 -3.72 -7.43 9.97
N TRP A 104 -3.27 -6.19 10.18
CA TRP A 104 -3.92 -5.01 9.61
C TRP A 104 -3.94 -5.04 8.08
N TRP A 105 -2.81 -5.34 7.43
CA TRP A 105 -2.72 -5.50 5.97
C TRP A 105 -3.57 -6.64 5.43
N ALA A 106 -3.74 -7.70 6.21
CA ALA A 106 -4.63 -8.81 5.89
C ALA A 106 -6.13 -8.45 6.01
N GLY A 107 -6.46 -7.21 6.37
CA GLY A 107 -7.83 -6.71 6.55
C GLY A 107 -8.44 -7.07 7.89
N TRP A 108 -7.63 -7.24 8.93
CA TRP A 108 -8.09 -7.57 10.29
C TRP A 108 -8.11 -6.30 11.15
N ARG A 109 -9.16 -6.14 11.95
CA ARG A 109 -9.26 -5.06 12.93
C ARG A 109 -8.78 -5.52 14.30
N LYS A 110 -8.22 -4.60 15.09
CA LYS A 110 -7.82 -4.89 16.48
C LYS A 110 -9.05 -5.21 17.35
N ALA A 111 -8.90 -6.13 18.30
CA ALA A 111 -9.89 -6.33 19.35
C ALA A 111 -10.01 -5.06 20.20
N LYS A 112 -11.24 -4.71 20.58
CA LYS A 112 -11.55 -3.46 21.31
C LYS A 112 -11.20 -3.54 22.80
N VAL A 113 -11.04 -4.75 23.33
CA VAL A 113 -10.85 -5.13 24.73
C VAL A 113 -9.97 -6.36 24.83
#